data_AF-A0A7C3Q340-F1
#
_entry.id   AF-A0A7C3Q340-F1
#
_cell.length_a   1.000
_cell.length_b   1.000
_cell.length_c   1.000
_cell.angle_alpha   90.00
_cell.angle_beta   90.00
_cell.angle_gamma   90.00
#
_symmetry.space_group_name_H-M   'P 1'
#
loop_
_entity.id
_entity.type
_entity.pdbx_description
1 polymer ?
#
loop_
_entity_poly.entity_id
_entity_poly.type
_entity_poly.pdbx_seq_one_letter_code
_entity_poly.pdbx_strand_id
1 'polypeptide(L)'
;MNRSMVLFASLLAAPAFAQSNVSTLHKVSWSENGGWMNWRDAGSPVGTRGARVGVSFLSGFVWCENIGWINLGDATPANGIAYANTTGADFGVNLDAEGRLSGLAWGENVGWINFAGGASAGAAFAARLDPFSQRFRGYAWGENIGWINLDDATHYVSLACPADLDDGTFTGTPDGGVTIEDLLYYLVIFEQGILTADLDDGSAMGTPDGGVTIDDLLYFLVHFDAGC
;
A
#
# COMPACT_ATOMS: atom_id res chain seq x y z
N MET A 1 -25.62 27.31 -49.13
CA MET A 1 -25.65 26.09 -48.29
C MET A 1 -24.37 26.08 -47.47
N ASN A 2 -24.41 26.56 -46.22
CA ASN A 2 -23.25 26.59 -45.33
C ASN A 2 -23.24 25.30 -44.50
N ARG A 3 -22.29 24.40 -44.76
CA ARG A 3 -22.05 23.21 -43.93
C ARG A 3 -21.08 23.60 -42.83
N SER A 4 -21.60 23.86 -41.64
CA SER A 4 -20.79 24.00 -40.43
C SER A 4 -20.18 22.65 -40.07
N MET A 5 -18.86 22.57 -40.07
CA MET A 5 -18.08 21.40 -39.68
C MET A 5 -17.86 21.47 -38.16
N VAL A 6 -18.51 20.59 -37.41
CA VAL A 6 -18.31 20.49 -35.95
C VAL A 6 -17.09 19.59 -35.71
N LEU A 7 -16.02 20.17 -35.17
CA LEU A 7 -14.83 19.44 -34.73
C LEU A 7 -15.13 18.81 -33.36
N PHE A 8 -15.17 17.48 -33.28
CA PHE A 8 -15.21 16.76 -32.01
C PHE A 8 -13.79 16.64 -31.47
N ALA A 9 -13.45 17.42 -30.45
CA ALA A 9 -12.22 17.24 -29.69
C ALA A 9 -12.41 16.06 -28.72
N SER A 10 -11.77 14.93 -29.02
CA SER A 10 -11.65 13.82 -28.07
C SER A 10 -10.72 14.25 -26.94
N LEU A 11 -11.26 14.52 -25.74
CA LEU A 11 -10.45 14.65 -24.54
C LEU A 11 -9.80 13.30 -24.25
N LEU A 12 -8.48 13.20 -24.42
CA LEU A 12 -7.68 12.14 -23.84
C LEU A 12 -7.73 12.31 -22.32
N ALA A 13 -8.43 11.42 -21.63
CA ALA A 13 -8.36 11.35 -20.17
C ALA A 13 -6.93 10.98 -19.78
N ALA A 14 -6.24 11.87 -19.07
CA ALA A 14 -4.97 11.52 -18.46
C ALA A 14 -5.22 10.39 -17.44
N PRO A 15 -4.33 9.39 -17.35
CA PRO A 15 -4.46 8.35 -16.33
C PRO A 15 -4.47 9.03 -14.95
N ALA A 16 -5.56 8.87 -14.21
CA ALA A 16 -5.63 9.28 -12.83
C ALA A 16 -4.85 8.26 -12.00
N PHE A 17 -3.98 8.74 -11.11
CA PHE A 17 -3.42 7.86 -10.08
C PHE A 17 -4.57 7.32 -9.22
N ALA A 18 -4.60 6.00 -9.06
CA ALA A 18 -5.52 5.39 -8.11
C ALA A 18 -5.18 5.88 -6.70
N GLN A 19 -6.21 6.08 -5.87
CA GLN A 19 -6.05 6.52 -4.49
C GLN A 19 -5.16 5.56 -3.69
N SER A 20 -4.39 6.10 -2.75
CA SER A 20 -3.57 5.31 -1.82
C SER A 20 -4.41 4.32 -1.04
N ASN A 21 -3.89 3.10 -0.88
CA ASN A 21 -4.44 2.03 -0.03
C ASN A 21 -3.63 1.80 1.26
N VAL A 22 -2.63 2.65 1.54
CA VAL A 22 -1.89 2.67 2.81
C VAL A 22 -2.85 3.12 3.91
N SER A 23 -2.85 2.51 5.10
CA SER A 23 -3.72 2.83 6.25
C SER A 23 -3.75 4.32 6.61
N THR A 24 -4.90 4.83 7.08
CA THR A 24 -5.01 6.21 7.59
C THR A 24 -4.23 6.42 8.89
N LEU A 25 -4.04 5.34 9.65
CA LEU A 25 -3.51 5.32 11.01
C LEU A 25 -2.02 4.98 11.02
N HIS A 26 -1.64 3.91 10.31
CA HIS A 26 -0.24 3.45 10.19
C HIS A 26 0.31 3.74 8.79
N LYS A 27 0.78 4.98 8.61
CA LYS A 27 1.23 5.52 7.30
C LYS A 27 2.63 6.11 7.31
N VAL A 28 3.35 5.98 8.43
CA VAL A 28 4.63 6.65 8.59
C VAL A 28 5.75 5.65 8.78
N SER A 29 6.87 5.92 8.14
CA SER A 29 8.16 5.29 8.41
C SER A 29 9.19 6.35 8.79
N TRP A 30 10.41 5.92 9.12
CA TRP A 30 11.48 6.83 9.52
C TRP A 30 12.82 6.49 8.86
N SER A 31 13.62 7.52 8.60
CA SER A 31 15.05 7.38 8.28
C SER A 31 15.85 8.49 8.94
N GLU A 32 17.13 8.24 9.22
CA GLU A 32 18.00 9.21 9.89
C GLU A 32 18.17 10.50 9.06
N ASN A 33 18.35 10.36 7.75
CA ASN A 33 18.59 11.52 6.87
C ASN A 33 17.29 12.06 6.25
N GLY A 34 16.26 11.22 6.08
CA GLY A 34 14.98 11.60 5.49
C GLY A 34 13.93 12.07 6.50
N GLY A 35 14.14 11.77 7.80
CA GLY A 35 13.20 12.08 8.87
C GLY A 35 11.95 11.21 8.82
N TRP A 36 10.83 11.73 9.34
CA TRP A 36 9.50 11.13 9.18
C TRP A 36 9.04 11.12 7.72
N MET A 37 8.48 9.98 7.30
CA MET A 37 8.09 9.72 5.92
C MET A 37 6.63 9.30 5.88
N ASN A 38 5.75 10.11 5.31
CA ASN A 38 4.31 9.83 5.15
C ASN A 38 4.04 9.19 3.78
N TRP A 39 3.56 7.95 3.80
CA TRP A 39 3.30 7.13 2.62
C TRP A 39 1.91 7.35 2.02
N ARG A 40 0.94 7.85 2.78
CA ARG A 40 -0.46 7.93 2.32
C ARG A 40 -0.80 9.28 1.69
N ASP A 41 -0.36 10.37 2.30
CA ASP A 41 -1.04 11.67 2.15
C ASP A 41 -0.50 12.56 1.01
N ALA A 42 0.29 12.01 0.08
CA ALA A 42 0.84 12.78 -1.03
C ALA A 42 -0.25 13.26 -2.01
N GLY A 43 -0.07 14.45 -2.59
CA GLY A 43 -0.94 15.03 -3.63
C GLY A 43 -1.83 16.18 -3.16
N SER A 44 -2.56 16.77 -4.12
CA SER A 44 -3.58 17.79 -3.88
C SER A 44 -4.77 17.53 -4.83
N PRO A 45 -5.94 17.06 -4.33
CA PRO A 45 -6.27 16.76 -2.93
C PRO A 45 -5.34 15.77 -2.22
N VAL A 46 -5.29 15.85 -0.89
CA VAL A 46 -4.45 14.97 -0.05
C VAL A 46 -4.74 13.50 -0.35
N GLY A 47 -3.69 12.69 -0.49
CA GLY A 47 -3.79 11.25 -0.75
C GLY A 47 -4.06 10.84 -2.20
N THR A 48 -4.18 11.79 -3.13
CA THR A 48 -4.38 11.50 -4.56
C THR A 48 -3.15 10.99 -5.29
N ARG A 49 -1.97 11.12 -4.68
CA ARG A 49 -0.70 10.66 -5.25
C ARG A 49 0.13 9.86 -4.24
N GLY A 50 -0.46 9.47 -3.11
CA GLY A 50 0.19 8.66 -2.09
C GLY A 50 0.71 7.34 -2.64
N ALA A 51 1.57 6.69 -1.87
CA ALA A 51 2.00 5.34 -2.15
C ALA A 51 0.77 4.43 -2.31
N ARG A 52 0.78 3.63 -3.36
CA ARG A 52 -0.21 2.60 -3.59
C ARG A 52 0.49 1.28 -3.78
N VAL A 53 0.07 0.28 -3.02
CA VAL A 53 0.55 -1.09 -3.08
C VAL A 53 -0.37 -1.86 -4.01
N GLY A 54 0.12 -2.19 -5.21
CA GLY A 54 -0.58 -3.04 -6.16
C GLY A 54 -0.26 -4.52 -5.92
N VAL A 55 -0.73 -5.38 -6.82
CA VAL A 55 -0.54 -6.84 -6.73
C VAL A 55 0.93 -7.23 -6.95
N SER A 56 1.61 -6.59 -7.90
CA SER A 56 2.98 -6.96 -8.30
C SER A 56 3.99 -5.81 -8.24
N PHE A 57 3.54 -4.60 -7.88
CA PHE A 57 4.40 -3.43 -7.75
C PHE A 57 3.73 -2.33 -6.93
N LEU A 58 4.55 -1.39 -6.47
CA LEU A 58 4.12 -0.16 -5.83
C LEU A 58 4.14 1.00 -6.84
N SER A 59 3.46 2.08 -6.49
CA SER A 59 3.43 3.31 -7.27
C SER A 59 3.16 4.52 -6.39
N GLY A 60 3.28 5.72 -6.95
CA GLY A 60 2.96 6.96 -6.25
C GLY A 60 4.13 7.49 -5.43
N PHE A 61 3.82 8.37 -4.47
CA PHE A 61 4.81 9.19 -3.80
C PHE A 61 4.75 9.08 -2.28
N VAL A 62 5.92 9.12 -1.66
CA VAL A 62 6.11 9.24 -0.21
C VAL A 62 6.65 10.64 0.09
N TRP A 63 6.00 11.36 0.99
CA TRP A 63 6.50 12.63 1.49
C TRP A 63 7.49 12.39 2.64
N CYS A 64 8.64 13.05 2.64
CA CYS A 64 9.65 12.95 3.67
C CYS A 64 10.01 14.35 4.16
N GLU A 65 10.02 14.56 5.47
CA GLU A 65 10.17 15.90 6.05
C GLU A 65 11.47 16.61 5.64
N ASN A 66 12.57 15.87 5.53
CA ASN A 66 13.90 16.47 5.32
C ASN A 66 14.38 16.44 3.86
N ILE A 67 13.76 15.62 3.01
CA ILE A 67 14.26 15.40 1.63
C ILE A 67 13.19 15.58 0.54
N GLY A 68 11.95 15.94 0.90
CA GLY A 68 10.87 16.07 -0.07
C GLY A 68 10.30 14.73 -0.49
N TRP A 69 10.23 14.45 -1.79
CA TRP A 69 9.45 13.34 -2.34
C TRP A 69 10.31 12.15 -2.75
N ILE A 70 9.80 10.94 -2.50
CA ILE A 70 10.27 9.69 -3.10
C ILE A 70 9.18 9.16 -4.04
N ASN A 71 9.56 8.82 -5.28
CA ASN A 71 8.72 8.18 -6.27
C ASN A 71 8.95 6.66 -6.25
N LEU A 72 7.89 5.90 -6.00
CA LEU A 72 7.90 4.43 -5.96
C LEU A 72 7.67 3.78 -7.32
N GLY A 73 7.34 4.56 -8.34
CA GLY A 73 6.99 4.11 -9.68
C GLY A 73 5.72 4.79 -10.20
N ASP A 74 5.51 4.74 -11.52
CA ASP A 74 4.45 5.47 -12.22
C ASP A 74 3.17 4.65 -12.47
N ALA A 75 3.12 3.42 -11.96
CA ALA A 75 2.06 2.43 -12.19
C ALA A 75 1.95 1.92 -13.63
N THR A 76 2.94 2.19 -14.48
CA THR A 76 2.96 1.77 -15.88
C THR A 76 4.25 1.03 -16.25
N PRO A 77 4.59 -0.08 -15.55
CA PRO A 77 5.75 -0.88 -15.93
C PRO A 77 5.65 -1.30 -17.40
N ALA A 78 6.77 -1.31 -18.11
CA ALA A 78 6.76 -1.49 -19.58
C ALA A 78 6.12 -2.80 -20.07
N ASN A 79 6.15 -3.84 -19.23
CA ASN A 79 5.52 -5.14 -19.50
C ASN A 79 4.15 -5.32 -18.84
N GLY A 80 3.65 -4.32 -18.11
CA GLY A 80 2.40 -4.35 -17.36
C GLY A 80 2.43 -5.18 -16.06
N ILE A 81 3.55 -5.79 -15.70
CA ILE A 81 3.67 -6.73 -14.58
C ILE A 81 4.66 -6.24 -13.52
N ALA A 82 5.83 -5.74 -13.90
CA ALA A 82 6.87 -5.30 -12.96
C ALA A 82 7.87 -4.38 -13.66
N TYR A 83 8.40 -3.39 -12.95
CA TYR A 83 9.38 -2.44 -13.48
C TYR A 83 10.71 -3.16 -13.77
N ALA A 84 11.26 -2.95 -14.95
CA ALA A 84 12.50 -3.59 -15.38
C ALA A 84 13.74 -3.14 -14.58
N ASN A 85 13.76 -1.89 -14.10
CA ASN A 85 14.84 -1.31 -13.29
C ASN A 85 16.25 -1.41 -13.95
N THR A 86 16.33 -1.28 -15.28
CA THR A 86 17.59 -1.46 -16.05
C THR A 86 18.30 -0.16 -16.43
N THR A 87 17.55 0.86 -16.83
CA THR A 87 18.10 2.10 -17.44
C THR A 87 17.57 3.38 -16.78
N GLY A 88 16.77 3.24 -15.73
CA GLY A 88 16.09 4.36 -15.06
C GLY A 88 14.87 4.91 -15.81
N ALA A 89 14.58 4.43 -17.03
CA ALA A 89 13.38 4.82 -17.78
C ALA A 89 12.12 4.07 -17.31
N ASP A 90 12.28 2.81 -16.94
CA ASP A 90 11.23 1.94 -16.37
C ASP A 90 11.72 1.50 -14.99
N PHE A 91 11.31 2.23 -13.96
CA PHE A 91 11.80 2.06 -12.59
C PHE A 91 10.65 2.10 -11.59
N GLY A 92 10.88 1.44 -10.47
CA GLY A 92 9.95 1.44 -9.35
C GLY A 92 10.18 0.23 -8.46
N VAL A 93 9.37 0.16 -7.42
CA VAL A 93 9.42 -0.91 -6.42
C VAL A 93 8.47 -2.02 -6.83
N ASN A 94 9.00 -3.22 -7.00
CA ASN A 94 8.25 -4.43 -7.34
C ASN A 94 7.88 -5.20 -6.07
N LEU A 95 6.80 -5.98 -6.14
CA LEU A 95 6.28 -6.85 -5.09
C LEU A 95 6.10 -8.26 -5.66
N ASP A 96 6.66 -9.28 -5.02
CA ASP A 96 6.42 -10.68 -5.39
C ASP A 96 5.26 -11.31 -4.60
N ALA A 97 4.86 -12.52 -5.00
CA ALA A 97 3.74 -13.23 -4.38
C ALA A 97 4.00 -13.64 -2.91
N GLU A 98 5.27 -13.69 -2.49
CA GLU A 98 5.66 -13.95 -1.11
C GLU A 98 5.80 -12.66 -0.28
N GLY A 99 5.46 -11.50 -0.86
CA GLY A 99 5.50 -10.22 -0.19
C GLY A 99 6.86 -9.52 -0.23
N ARG A 100 7.89 -10.05 -0.90
CA ARG A 100 9.21 -9.40 -0.93
C ARG A 100 9.20 -8.19 -1.85
N LEU A 101 9.85 -7.12 -1.40
CA LEU A 101 10.06 -5.93 -2.22
C LEU A 101 11.42 -5.99 -2.93
N SER A 102 11.44 -5.46 -4.14
CA SER A 102 12.66 -5.32 -4.94
C SER A 102 12.58 -4.08 -5.83
N GLY A 103 13.64 -3.79 -6.59
CA GLY A 103 13.68 -2.64 -7.48
C GLY A 103 14.14 -1.36 -6.78
N LEU A 104 13.90 -0.22 -7.46
CA LEU A 104 14.46 1.08 -7.11
C LEU A 104 13.37 2.15 -7.05
N ALA A 105 13.33 2.89 -5.95
CA ALA A 105 12.61 4.15 -5.86
C ALA A 105 13.56 5.33 -6.13
N TRP A 106 13.01 6.48 -6.50
CA TRP A 106 13.77 7.69 -6.80
C TRP A 106 13.37 8.86 -5.90
N GLY A 107 14.31 9.40 -5.12
CA GLY A 107 14.13 10.67 -4.42
C GLY A 107 14.91 11.79 -5.12
N GLU A 108 14.26 12.91 -5.43
CA GLU A 108 14.90 14.01 -6.17
C GLU A 108 16.16 14.54 -5.47
N ASN A 109 16.15 14.59 -4.13
CA ASN A 109 17.25 15.11 -3.32
C ASN A 109 18.23 14.05 -2.82
N VAL A 110 17.94 12.76 -3.01
CA VAL A 110 18.73 11.65 -2.45
C VAL A 110 19.12 10.57 -3.46
N GLY A 111 18.59 10.63 -4.68
CA GLY A 111 18.85 9.66 -5.74
C GLY A 111 18.12 8.33 -5.53
N TRP A 112 18.77 7.24 -5.97
CA TRP A 112 18.20 5.89 -5.97
C TRP A 112 18.14 5.28 -4.57
N ILE A 113 17.03 4.59 -4.30
CA ILE A 113 16.76 3.87 -3.07
C ILE A 113 16.39 2.43 -3.43
N ASN A 114 17.14 1.47 -2.89
CA ASN A 114 16.98 0.05 -3.15
C ASN A 114 16.10 -0.63 -2.09
N PHE A 115 15.05 -1.29 -2.55
CA PHE A 115 14.08 -1.99 -1.69
C PHE A 115 14.40 -3.48 -1.44
N ALA A 116 15.44 -4.03 -2.07
CA ALA A 116 15.92 -5.39 -1.80
C ALA A 116 16.89 -5.46 -0.60
N GLY A 117 16.88 -4.47 0.31
CA GLY A 117 17.77 -4.41 1.49
C GLY A 117 19.19 -3.90 1.23
N GLY A 118 19.51 -3.51 0.00
CA GLY A 118 20.88 -3.14 -0.40
C GLY A 118 21.84 -4.34 -0.42
N ALA A 119 23.02 -4.16 -1.03
CA ALA A 119 23.98 -5.27 -1.22
C ALA A 119 24.53 -5.88 0.09
N SER A 120 24.37 -5.19 1.23
CA SER A 120 25.08 -5.49 2.49
C SER A 120 24.21 -6.01 3.64
N ALA A 121 22.87 -5.88 3.59
CA ALA A 121 22.03 -6.26 4.74
C ALA A 121 21.70 -7.76 4.78
N GLY A 122 21.75 -8.47 3.64
CA GLY A 122 21.28 -9.85 3.55
C GLY A 122 19.74 -9.95 3.55
N ALA A 123 19.22 -11.08 3.05
CA ALA A 123 17.80 -11.23 2.72
C ALA A 123 16.83 -11.07 3.90
N ALA A 124 17.26 -11.30 5.14
CA ALA A 124 16.41 -11.20 6.32
C ALA A 124 15.99 -9.75 6.66
N PHE A 125 16.76 -8.76 6.21
CA PHE A 125 16.52 -7.34 6.46
C PHE A 125 15.96 -6.61 5.25
N ALA A 126 15.76 -7.30 4.13
CA ALA A 126 15.17 -6.71 2.93
C ALA A 126 13.73 -6.26 3.20
N ALA A 127 13.34 -5.17 2.53
CA ALA A 127 11.99 -4.67 2.63
C ALA A 127 11.00 -5.70 2.08
N ARG A 128 9.87 -5.86 2.77
CA ARG A 128 8.80 -6.79 2.41
C ARG A 128 7.48 -6.31 2.96
N LEU A 129 6.38 -6.67 2.32
CA LEU A 129 5.04 -6.64 2.88
C LEU A 129 4.82 -7.97 3.60
N ASP A 130 4.48 -7.91 4.89
CA ASP A 130 4.00 -9.07 5.64
C ASP A 130 2.53 -9.31 5.25
N PRO A 131 2.19 -10.43 4.58
CA PRO A 131 0.83 -10.66 4.11
C PRO A 131 -0.13 -10.96 5.25
N PHE A 132 0.36 -11.48 6.38
CA PHE A 132 -0.48 -11.73 7.54
C PHE A 132 -0.75 -10.45 8.26
N SER A 133 0.34 -9.70 8.53
CA SER A 133 0.27 -8.51 9.36
C SER A 133 -0.06 -7.21 8.58
N GLN A 134 -0.37 -7.35 7.29
CA GLN A 134 -0.61 -6.30 6.28
C GLN A 134 0.30 -5.06 6.39
N ARG A 135 1.57 -5.23 6.82
CA ARG A 135 2.50 -4.13 7.08
C ARG A 135 3.85 -4.31 6.41
N PHE A 136 4.51 -3.21 6.10
CA PHE A 136 5.88 -3.27 5.65
C PHE A 136 6.83 -3.66 6.79
N ARG A 137 7.86 -4.43 6.44
CA ARG A 137 8.92 -4.93 7.33
C ARG A 137 10.28 -4.72 6.66
N GLY A 138 11.35 -4.90 7.42
CA GLY A 138 12.72 -4.74 6.95
C GLY A 138 13.11 -3.29 6.63
N TYR A 139 14.07 -3.14 5.73
CA TYR A 139 14.74 -1.88 5.46
C TYR A 139 14.98 -1.67 3.96
N ALA A 140 14.90 -0.41 3.54
CA ALA A 140 15.39 0.05 2.24
C ALA A 140 16.66 0.89 2.44
N TRP A 141 17.48 1.01 1.40
CA TRP A 141 18.76 1.73 1.48
C TRP A 141 19.02 2.60 0.26
N GLY A 142 19.48 3.83 0.46
CA GLY A 142 20.02 4.67 -0.61
C GLY A 142 21.30 5.36 -0.18
N GLU A 143 22.23 5.58 -1.11
CA GLU A 143 23.55 6.12 -0.81
C GLU A 143 23.51 7.48 -0.09
N ASN A 144 22.58 8.36 -0.49
CA ASN A 144 22.48 9.71 0.09
C ASN A 144 21.42 9.85 1.19
N ILE A 145 20.61 8.81 1.46
CA ILE A 145 19.59 8.81 2.52
C ILE A 145 19.90 7.83 3.66
N GLY A 146 20.83 6.89 3.45
CA GLY A 146 21.10 5.81 4.39
C GLY A 146 19.96 4.79 4.46
N TRP A 147 19.75 4.23 5.65
CA TRP A 147 18.71 3.24 5.91
C TRP A 147 17.35 3.90 6.15
N ILE A 148 16.33 3.36 5.48
CA ILE A 148 14.92 3.64 5.77
C ILE A 148 14.38 2.45 6.58
N ASN A 149 13.90 2.72 7.79
CA ASN A 149 13.29 1.72 8.66
C ASN A 149 11.80 1.59 8.34
N LEU A 150 11.39 0.41 7.88
CA LEU A 150 9.98 0.06 7.67
C LEU A 150 9.44 -0.85 8.78
N ASP A 151 10.30 -1.32 9.68
CA ASP A 151 9.99 -2.36 10.67
C ASP A 151 9.98 -1.85 12.12
N ASP A 152 9.65 -0.57 12.31
CA ASP A 152 9.43 -0.07 13.65
C ASP A 152 8.22 -0.76 14.31
N ALA A 153 8.27 -0.99 15.63
CA ALA A 153 7.16 -1.61 16.34
C ALA A 153 5.92 -0.71 16.43
N THR A 154 6.13 0.62 16.37
CA THR A 154 5.12 1.63 16.68
C THR A 154 4.81 2.55 15.50
N HIS A 155 5.83 2.92 14.73
CA HIS A 155 5.73 3.85 13.61
C HIS A 155 6.03 3.12 12.30
N TYR A 156 5.03 2.40 11.82
CA TYR A 156 5.13 1.58 10.63
C TYR A 156 4.09 1.97 9.59
N VAL A 157 4.25 1.39 8.42
CA VAL A 157 3.36 1.57 7.27
C VAL A 157 2.61 0.26 7.07
N SER A 158 1.29 0.31 7.07
CA SER A 158 0.44 -0.83 6.76
C SER A 158 -0.60 -0.50 5.69
N LEU A 159 -1.25 -1.54 5.19
CA LEU A 159 -2.49 -1.44 4.45
C LEU A 159 -3.67 -1.41 5.43
N ALA A 160 -4.87 -1.16 4.92
CA ALA A 160 -6.07 -1.32 5.73
C ALA A 160 -6.11 -2.76 6.28
N CYS A 161 -6.29 -2.89 7.58
CA CYS A 161 -6.46 -4.19 8.20
C CYS A 161 -7.88 -4.69 7.90
N PRO A 162 -8.04 -5.93 7.38
CA PRO A 162 -9.37 -6.53 7.21
C PRO A 162 -10.10 -6.83 8.52
N ALA A 163 -9.37 -6.86 9.64
CA ALA A 163 -9.86 -7.20 10.98
C ALA A 163 -9.98 -6.00 11.96
N ASP A 164 -9.65 -4.77 11.54
CA ASP A 164 -9.90 -3.51 12.27
C ASP A 164 -11.11 -2.85 11.61
N LEU A 165 -12.29 -3.11 12.18
CA LEU A 165 -13.58 -2.76 11.61
C LEU A 165 -14.39 -1.84 12.52
N ASP A 166 -14.16 -1.83 13.84
CA ASP A 166 -14.98 -1.05 14.76
C ASP A 166 -14.25 -0.64 16.06
N ASP A 167 -14.46 0.61 16.45
CA ASP A 167 -13.91 1.28 17.63
C ASP A 167 -14.72 1.03 18.92
N GLY A 168 -15.59 0.01 18.93
CA GLY A 168 -16.53 -0.29 20.01
C GLY A 168 -17.80 0.55 19.98
N THR A 169 -18.02 1.36 18.95
CA THR A 169 -19.27 2.11 18.76
C THR A 169 -20.35 1.34 18.01
N PHE A 170 -20.02 0.17 17.45
CA PHE A 170 -20.86 -0.61 16.53
C PHE A 170 -21.29 0.18 15.27
N THR A 171 -20.45 1.10 14.81
CA THR A 171 -20.71 1.91 13.60
C THR A 171 -19.91 1.47 12.39
N GLY A 172 -18.98 0.52 12.55
CA GLY A 172 -18.05 0.11 11.50
C GLY A 172 -16.95 1.14 11.29
N THR A 173 -16.50 1.80 12.35
CA THR A 173 -15.44 2.81 12.31
C THR A 173 -14.14 2.21 12.87
N PRO A 174 -13.11 1.97 12.05
CA PRO A 174 -11.81 1.45 12.50
C PRO A 174 -11.03 2.43 13.39
N ASP A 175 -10.28 1.93 14.37
CA ASP A 175 -9.45 2.74 15.28
C ASP A 175 -7.95 2.38 15.31
N GLY A 176 -7.55 1.35 14.57
CA GLY A 176 -6.17 0.89 14.46
C GLY A 176 -5.80 -0.19 15.45
N GLY A 177 -6.71 -0.56 16.34
CA GLY A 177 -6.60 -1.74 17.19
C GLY A 177 -7.40 -2.89 16.61
N VAL A 178 -6.82 -4.09 16.58
CA VAL A 178 -7.58 -5.33 16.41
C VAL A 178 -7.91 -5.87 17.79
N THR A 179 -9.16 -5.71 18.20
CA THR A 179 -9.63 -5.97 19.56
C THR A 179 -10.94 -6.76 19.56
N ILE A 180 -11.44 -7.12 20.74
CA ILE A 180 -12.72 -7.83 20.84
C ILE A 180 -13.89 -7.08 20.19
N GLU A 181 -13.82 -5.75 20.12
CA GLU A 181 -14.87 -4.93 19.52
C GLU A 181 -15.02 -5.19 18.01
N ASP A 182 -13.91 -5.37 17.29
CA ASP A 182 -13.90 -5.72 15.88
C ASP A 182 -14.51 -7.10 15.62
N LEU A 183 -14.15 -8.08 16.45
CA LEU A 183 -14.71 -9.43 16.35
C LEU A 183 -16.22 -9.42 16.59
N LEU A 184 -16.68 -8.69 17.61
CA LEU A 184 -18.10 -8.60 17.92
C LEU A 184 -18.87 -7.89 16.81
N TYR A 185 -18.32 -6.79 16.27
CA TYR A 185 -18.91 -6.10 15.13
C TYR A 185 -18.96 -7.00 13.89
N TYR A 186 -17.86 -7.68 13.55
CA TYR A 186 -17.78 -8.57 12.39
C TYR A 186 -18.82 -9.69 12.45
N LEU A 187 -18.93 -10.37 13.60
CA LEU A 187 -19.91 -11.46 13.74
C LEU A 187 -21.35 -10.96 13.54
N VAL A 188 -21.68 -9.74 13.96
CA VAL A 188 -23.00 -9.15 13.74
C VAL A 188 -23.27 -8.92 12.25
N ILE A 189 -22.35 -8.30 11.52
CA ILE A 189 -22.53 -8.05 10.08
C ILE A 189 -22.49 -9.34 9.25
N PHE A 190 -21.70 -10.32 9.69
CA PHE A 190 -21.58 -11.65 9.11
C PHE A 190 -22.90 -12.44 9.21
N GLU A 191 -23.47 -12.54 10.41
CA GLU A 191 -24.74 -13.24 10.63
C GLU A 191 -25.92 -12.61 9.87
N GLN A 192 -25.82 -11.32 9.57
CA GLN A 192 -26.81 -10.58 8.79
C GLN A 192 -26.58 -10.68 7.26
N GLY A 193 -25.45 -11.25 6.82
CA GLY A 193 -25.08 -11.32 5.41
C GLY A 193 -24.86 -9.94 4.78
N ILE A 194 -24.36 -8.97 5.55
CA ILE A 194 -24.06 -7.62 5.04
C ILE A 194 -22.77 -7.68 4.23
N LEU A 195 -22.78 -7.10 3.03
CA LEU A 195 -21.63 -7.09 2.08
C LEU A 195 -20.34 -6.46 2.62
N THR A 196 -20.35 -5.79 3.76
CA THR A 196 -19.11 -5.34 4.43
C THR A 196 -18.37 -6.50 5.10
N ALA A 197 -19.03 -7.63 5.31
CA ALA A 197 -18.45 -8.86 5.83
C ALA A 197 -17.88 -9.75 4.71
N ASP A 198 -18.12 -9.43 3.44
CA ASP A 198 -17.56 -10.08 2.25
C ASP A 198 -16.12 -9.57 2.06
N LEU A 199 -15.17 -10.34 2.59
CA LEU A 199 -13.75 -10.03 2.65
C LEU A 199 -12.93 -10.90 1.70
N ASP A 200 -13.37 -12.13 1.39
CA ASP A 200 -12.56 -13.09 0.61
C ASP A 200 -13.41 -14.15 -0.12
N ASP A 201 -12.99 -14.48 -1.33
CA ASP A 201 -13.59 -15.45 -2.25
C ASP A 201 -13.10 -16.90 -2.04
N GLY A 202 -12.48 -17.17 -0.89
CA GLY A 202 -11.82 -18.44 -0.57
C GLY A 202 -10.41 -18.57 -1.14
N SER A 203 -9.87 -17.53 -1.77
CA SER A 203 -8.47 -17.51 -2.23
C SER A 203 -7.46 -17.13 -1.15
N ALA A 204 -7.93 -16.62 -0.01
CA ALA A 204 -7.14 -15.99 1.04
C ALA A 204 -6.30 -14.79 0.54
N MET A 205 -6.79 -14.09 -0.48
CA MET A 205 -6.14 -12.91 -1.06
C MET A 205 -6.88 -11.61 -0.72
N GLY A 206 -7.95 -11.67 0.08
CA GLY A 206 -8.77 -10.52 0.44
C GLY A 206 -9.55 -9.98 -0.74
N THR A 207 -10.02 -10.88 -1.62
CA THR A 207 -10.79 -10.52 -2.82
C THR A 207 -12.26 -10.88 -2.59
N PRO A 208 -13.16 -9.89 -2.44
CA PRO A 208 -14.59 -10.16 -2.26
C PRO A 208 -15.26 -10.78 -3.50
N ASP A 209 -16.22 -11.69 -3.32
CA ASP A 209 -16.98 -12.34 -4.42
C ASP A 209 -18.48 -11.98 -4.47
N GLY A 210 -18.95 -11.15 -3.55
CA GLY A 210 -20.35 -10.77 -3.40
C GLY A 210 -21.15 -11.69 -2.48
N GLY A 211 -20.53 -12.74 -1.93
CA GLY A 211 -21.08 -13.64 -0.92
C GLY A 211 -20.59 -13.28 0.48
N VAL A 212 -21.40 -13.58 1.50
CA VAL A 212 -20.95 -13.62 2.90
C VAL A 212 -21.05 -15.07 3.35
N THR A 213 -19.90 -15.73 3.42
CA THR A 213 -19.75 -17.17 3.56
C THR A 213 -18.66 -17.54 4.56
N ILE A 214 -18.46 -18.83 4.81
CA ILE A 214 -17.43 -19.28 5.75
C ILE A 214 -16.02 -18.82 5.35
N ASP A 215 -15.78 -18.59 4.05
CA ASP A 215 -14.48 -18.16 3.55
C ASP A 215 -14.11 -16.76 4.09
N ASP A 216 -15.07 -15.85 4.17
CA ASP A 216 -14.89 -14.52 4.77
C ASP A 216 -14.58 -14.57 6.26
N LEU A 217 -15.32 -15.41 7.00
CA LEU A 217 -15.11 -15.56 8.43
C LEU A 217 -13.73 -16.16 8.73
N LEU A 218 -13.29 -17.13 7.93
CA LEU A 218 -11.96 -17.72 8.09
C LEU A 218 -10.88 -16.70 7.75
N TYR A 219 -11.06 -15.91 6.69
CA TYR A 219 -10.15 -14.83 6.34
C TYR A 219 -10.06 -13.79 7.47
N PHE A 220 -11.19 -13.31 7.98
CA PHE A 220 -11.26 -12.40 9.12
C PHE A 220 -10.49 -12.95 10.33
N LEU A 221 -10.77 -14.20 10.72
CA LEU A 221 -10.18 -14.79 11.93
C LEU A 221 -8.67 -14.97 11.84
N VAL A 222 -8.13 -15.26 10.64
CA VAL A 222 -6.68 -15.32 10.43
C VAL A 222 -6.03 -13.96 10.66
N HIS A 223 -6.63 -12.88 10.14
CA HIS A 223 -6.13 -11.52 10.33
C HIS A 223 -6.37 -11.00 11.75
N PHE A 224 -7.47 -11.43 12.37
CA PHE A 224 -7.79 -11.11 13.76
C PHE A 224 -6.74 -11.68 14.72
N ASP A 225 -6.42 -12.97 14.58
CA ASP A 225 -5.39 -13.63 15.40
C ASP A 225 -3.99 -13.04 15.16
N ALA A 226 -3.72 -12.58 13.93
CA ALA A 226 -2.49 -11.87 13.60
C ALA A 226 -2.41 -10.46 14.21
N GLY A 227 -3.56 -9.87 14.60
CA GLY A 227 -3.63 -8.51 15.14
C GLY A 227 -3.51 -7.42 14.08
N CYS A 228 -3.96 -7.74 12.85
CA CYS A 228 -3.68 -7.10 11.58
C CYS A 228 -2.36 -7.45 10.94
#